data_AF-A0A924KRC0-F1
#
_entry.id   AF-A0A924KRC0-F1
#
_cell.length_a   1.000
_cell.length_b   1.000
_cell.length_c   1.000
_cell.angle_alpha   90.00
_cell.angle_beta   90.00
_cell.angle_gamma   90.00
#
_symmetry.space_group_name_H-M   'P 1'
#
loop_
_entity.id
_entity.type
_entity.pdbx_description
1 polymer ?
#
loop_
_entity_poly.entity_id
_entity_poly.type
_entity_poly.pdbx_seq_one_letter_code
_entity_poly.pdbx_strand_id
1 'polypeptide(L)'
;MLLTKKSTGQVQKSTFASNINRAAFVNTGTVDRRAFLKRSGMVAGAGAFASQLPFSMMQKASAASTGPMVAADGKMEIKRTVCTHCSVGCAVDAVVQNGVWVRQEPVFDSPINLGAHCAKGAAVREHGHGEHRLKYPMKLVNGKYQKISWDQAMSELTEKFLALRKSSGPDSVYWIGSSKHSNEQAYLFRKFVSMFGSNNCDHQARICHSTTVAGVANTWGYGAMTNSYNDMQNTKCAMYIGSNAAEAHPVSMLHMLHAKENGAKMIVVDPRFTRTAAKADQFVRIRSGSDIAFIYGLLYHIFNNGWEDKKYLNDRVFGMDKIRDEVMKKWSPKAVEEVCGVAEAEVYKVAETMSMNRPSTVVWCMGQTQHTTGNAMVRMSCILQLVLGNVGVSGGGTNIFRGHDNVQGATDVGPNPDSLPGYYGLAEGSWKHWAKVWNVDYDWMKSQFASKAMMEKPGMTVSRWIDGVLEKNELIDQDSNLKAIVYWGHAPNSQTRGLEMKKAMEAVELMVIIDPYPTASAAMPDRQDGVYLLPAATQFECAGSCTASNRSIQWREKVIEPLFESRPDHAIMY
;
A
#
# COMPACT_ATOMS: atom_id res chain seq x y z
N MET A 1 4.04 -16.46 -33.25
CA MET A 1 2.99 -17.45 -33.50
C MET A 1 1.66 -16.71 -33.50
N LEU A 2 1.01 -16.59 -34.67
CA LEU A 2 -0.27 -15.91 -34.87
C LEU A 2 -1.41 -16.84 -34.45
N LEU A 3 -2.26 -16.41 -33.51
CA LEU A 3 -3.39 -17.20 -33.01
C LEU A 3 -4.64 -16.93 -33.86
N THR A 4 -5.01 -17.92 -34.67
CA THR A 4 -6.27 -17.98 -35.43
C THR A 4 -7.39 -18.55 -34.56
N LYS A 5 -8.54 -17.87 -34.49
CA LYS A 5 -9.73 -18.32 -33.77
C LYS A 5 -10.49 -19.38 -34.60
N LYS A 6 -10.74 -20.58 -34.05
CA LYS A 6 -11.62 -21.60 -34.65
C LYS A 6 -12.93 -21.77 -33.85
N SER A 7 -14.01 -21.85 -34.61
CA SER A 7 -15.37 -22.30 -34.31
C SER A 7 -16.44 -21.25 -33.99
N THR A 8 -17.48 -21.31 -34.81
CA THR A 8 -18.79 -20.67 -34.74
C THR A 8 -19.76 -21.64 -34.09
N GLY A 9 -20.14 -21.40 -32.83
CA GLY A 9 -21.24 -22.09 -32.16
C GLY A 9 -22.48 -21.21 -32.13
N GLN A 10 -23.55 -21.62 -32.80
CA GLN A 10 -24.88 -21.02 -32.68
C GLN A 10 -25.51 -21.40 -31.34
N VAL A 11 -25.94 -20.41 -30.55
CA VAL A 11 -26.73 -20.62 -29.34
C VAL A 11 -28.21 -20.64 -29.71
N GLN A 12 -28.89 -21.76 -29.43
CA GLN A 12 -30.35 -21.88 -29.50
C GLN A 12 -31.02 -20.92 -28.50
N LYS A 13 -31.97 -20.12 -28.99
CA LYS A 13 -32.83 -19.28 -28.15
C LYS A 13 -33.87 -20.15 -27.45
N SER A 14 -33.89 -20.12 -26.11
CA SER A 14 -35.02 -20.64 -25.34
C SER A 14 -36.20 -19.66 -25.41
N THR A 15 -37.36 -20.19 -25.76
CA THR A 15 -38.67 -19.53 -25.72
C THR A 15 -39.21 -19.56 -24.30
N PHE A 16 -39.07 -18.46 -23.57
CA PHE A 16 -39.97 -18.16 -22.46
C PHE A 16 -40.14 -16.63 -22.33
N ALA A 17 -41.00 -16.10 -23.20
CA ALA A 17 -41.55 -14.75 -23.06
C ALA A 17 -43.02 -14.81 -23.45
N SER A 18 -43.89 -14.85 -22.46
CA SER A 18 -45.26 -14.37 -22.59
C SER A 18 -45.69 -13.75 -21.27
N ASN A 19 -46.14 -12.49 -21.37
CA ASN A 19 -46.81 -11.67 -20.36
C ASN A 19 -45.96 -10.66 -19.57
N ILE A 20 -45.33 -9.71 -20.28
CA ILE A 20 -45.26 -8.33 -19.78
C ILE A 20 -45.71 -7.39 -20.91
N ASN A 21 -46.75 -6.61 -20.63
CA ASN A 21 -47.41 -5.67 -21.52
C ASN A 21 -46.42 -4.64 -22.09
N ARG A 22 -46.17 -4.76 -23.40
CA ARG A 22 -45.29 -3.92 -24.21
C ARG A 22 -46.08 -2.75 -24.83
N ALA A 23 -46.76 -1.94 -24.01
CA ALA A 23 -47.61 -0.85 -24.52
C ALA A 23 -47.21 0.57 -24.08
N ALA A 24 -46.24 0.76 -23.19
CA ALA A 24 -45.99 2.10 -22.62
C ALA A 24 -44.64 2.77 -22.94
N PHE A 25 -43.70 2.10 -23.64
CA PHE A 25 -42.33 2.64 -23.79
C PHE A 25 -41.81 2.79 -25.22
N VAL A 26 -42.65 2.63 -26.24
CA VAL A 26 -42.24 2.85 -27.64
C VAL A 26 -42.92 4.10 -28.19
N ASN A 27 -42.62 5.27 -27.61
CA ASN A 27 -42.70 6.53 -28.35
C ASN A 27 -42.00 7.69 -27.61
N THR A 28 -40.67 7.70 -27.57
CA THR A 28 -39.94 8.96 -27.35
C THR A 28 -38.74 9.01 -28.30
N GLY A 29 -38.84 9.89 -29.31
CA GLY A 29 -37.74 10.19 -30.21
C GLY A 29 -36.56 10.84 -29.47
N THR A 30 -35.37 10.72 -30.07
CA THR A 30 -34.12 11.28 -29.55
C THR A 30 -34.25 12.79 -29.32
N VAL A 31 -33.97 13.24 -28.10
CA VAL A 31 -34.07 14.65 -27.70
C VAL A 31 -32.74 15.35 -27.94
N ASP A 32 -32.71 16.33 -28.84
CA ASP A 32 -31.53 17.16 -29.09
C ASP A 32 -31.34 18.24 -27.99
N ARG A 33 -30.09 18.67 -27.79
CA ARG A 33 -29.58 19.57 -26.75
C ARG A 33 -30.34 20.90 -26.68
N ARG A 34 -30.84 21.42 -27.81
CA ARG A 34 -31.65 22.64 -27.87
C ARG A 34 -33.08 22.43 -27.36
N ALA A 35 -33.65 21.25 -27.54
CA ALA A 35 -34.97 20.89 -27.00
C ALA A 35 -34.91 20.63 -25.49
N PHE A 36 -33.79 20.09 -25.00
CA PHE A 36 -33.53 19.95 -23.56
C PHE A 36 -33.48 21.32 -22.87
N LEU A 37 -32.67 22.26 -23.37
CA LEU A 37 -32.51 23.59 -22.77
C LEU A 37 -33.80 24.43 -22.78
N LYS A 38 -34.63 24.35 -23.84
CA LYS A 38 -35.94 25.01 -23.88
C LYS A 38 -36.92 24.42 -22.86
N ARG A 39 -36.91 23.10 -22.66
CA ARG A 39 -37.75 22.44 -21.66
C ARG A 39 -37.26 22.74 -20.23
N SER A 40 -35.96 22.82 -20.00
CA SER A 40 -35.40 23.22 -18.71
C SER A 40 -35.70 24.70 -18.38
N GLY A 41 -35.70 25.58 -19.38
CA GLY A 41 -35.97 27.01 -19.21
C GLY A 41 -37.44 27.35 -18.90
N MET A 42 -38.41 26.58 -19.39
CA MET A 42 -39.84 26.78 -19.10
C MET A 42 -40.29 26.20 -17.75
N VAL A 43 -39.42 25.50 -17.03
CA VAL A 43 -39.73 24.76 -15.80
C VAL A 43 -39.31 25.52 -14.53
N ALA A 44 -38.65 26.68 -14.66
CA ALA A 44 -38.20 27.51 -13.54
C ALA A 44 -39.28 28.45 -12.94
N GLY A 45 -40.57 28.10 -13.09
CA GLY A 45 -41.71 28.83 -12.49
C GLY A 45 -42.10 28.23 -11.13
N ALA A 46 -42.21 29.10 -10.12
CA ALA A 46 -42.33 28.78 -8.70
C ALA A 46 -43.38 27.69 -8.32
N GLY A 47 -43.02 26.85 -7.34
CA GLY A 47 -43.95 26.13 -6.47
C GLY A 47 -44.30 24.69 -6.84
N ALA A 48 -44.24 24.29 -8.11
CA ALA A 48 -44.73 22.95 -8.53
C ALA A 48 -43.66 21.85 -8.60
N PHE A 49 -42.38 22.16 -8.37
CA PHE A 49 -41.29 21.19 -8.56
C PHE A 49 -41.08 20.20 -7.40
N ALA A 50 -41.55 20.51 -6.20
CA ALA A 50 -41.39 19.62 -5.04
C ALA A 50 -42.16 18.30 -5.20
N SER A 51 -43.29 18.30 -5.93
CA SER A 51 -44.11 17.11 -6.18
C SER A 51 -43.71 16.32 -7.43
N GLN A 52 -42.82 16.86 -8.28
CA GLN A 52 -42.33 16.22 -9.51
C GLN A 52 -40.86 15.80 -9.45
N LEU A 53 -40.13 16.15 -8.38
CA LEU A 53 -38.86 15.50 -8.09
C LEU A 53 -39.12 13.99 -7.91
N PRO A 54 -38.38 13.12 -8.61
CA PRO A 54 -38.60 11.69 -8.53
C PRO A 54 -37.99 11.16 -7.24
N PHE A 55 -38.55 11.54 -6.09
CA PHE A 55 -38.37 10.83 -4.83
C PHE A 55 -38.90 9.39 -4.93
N SER A 56 -39.63 9.05 -5.99
CA SER A 56 -40.00 7.68 -6.38
C SER A 56 -38.85 6.87 -7.01
N MET A 57 -37.71 7.47 -7.38
CA MET A 57 -36.53 6.73 -7.89
C MET A 57 -35.66 6.16 -6.76
N MET A 58 -35.91 6.56 -5.51
CA MET A 58 -35.36 5.92 -4.31
C MET A 58 -36.51 5.44 -3.44
N GLN A 59 -37.07 4.27 -3.78
CA GLN A 59 -37.85 3.53 -2.80
C GLN A 59 -36.90 3.01 -1.70
N LYS A 60 -37.36 3.00 -0.44
CA LYS A 60 -36.80 2.06 0.53
C LYS A 60 -36.92 0.68 -0.12
N ALA A 61 -35.80 0.05 -0.43
CA ALA A 61 -35.82 -1.36 -0.78
C ALA A 61 -36.32 -2.11 0.46
N SER A 62 -37.62 -2.41 0.50
CA SER A 62 -38.07 -3.55 1.29
C SER A 62 -37.37 -4.74 0.66
N ALA A 63 -36.56 -5.46 1.44
CA ALA A 63 -36.03 -6.75 1.00
C ALA A 63 -37.19 -7.50 0.34
N ALA A 64 -37.03 -7.90 -0.93
CA ALA A 64 -38.02 -8.73 -1.57
C ALA A 64 -38.28 -9.89 -0.61
N SER A 65 -39.55 -10.16 -0.29
CA SER A 65 -39.91 -11.38 0.41
C SER A 65 -39.20 -12.50 -0.34
N THR A 66 -38.29 -13.18 0.33
CA THR A 66 -37.55 -14.29 -0.24
C THR A 66 -38.57 -15.34 -0.66
N GLY A 67 -39.06 -15.27 -1.90
CA GLY A 67 -39.49 -16.49 -2.60
C GLY A 67 -38.33 -17.47 -2.50
N PRO A 68 -38.56 -18.79 -2.46
CA PRO A 68 -37.63 -19.75 -1.86
C PRO A 68 -36.31 -19.81 -2.62
N MET A 69 -35.44 -18.82 -2.39
CA MET A 69 -34.04 -19.01 -2.19
C MET A 69 -34.02 -20.10 -1.13
N VAL A 70 -33.42 -21.24 -1.48
CA VAL A 70 -33.19 -22.35 -0.56
C VAL A 70 -32.92 -21.73 0.80
N ALA A 71 -33.91 -21.80 1.70
CA ALA A 71 -33.77 -21.33 3.05
C ALA A 71 -32.79 -22.35 3.63
N ALA A 72 -31.50 -22.09 3.41
CA ALA A 72 -30.45 -22.91 3.96
C ALA A 72 -30.51 -22.58 5.44
N ASP A 73 -31.21 -23.42 6.19
CA ASP A 73 -31.12 -23.52 7.64
C ASP A 73 -29.64 -23.42 8.00
N GLY A 74 -29.26 -22.27 8.53
CA GLY A 74 -27.87 -21.91 8.66
C GLY A 74 -27.73 -20.61 9.40
N LYS A 75 -26.95 -20.63 10.48
CA LYS A 75 -26.64 -19.45 11.28
C LYS A 75 -25.92 -18.44 10.39
N MET A 76 -26.55 -17.28 10.16
CA MET A 76 -25.88 -16.14 9.55
C MET A 76 -25.08 -15.41 10.62
N GLU A 77 -23.80 -15.18 10.34
CA GLU A 77 -22.88 -14.42 11.17
C GLU A 77 -22.37 -13.23 10.36
N ILE A 78 -22.29 -12.07 11.01
CA ILE A 78 -21.62 -10.90 10.45
C ILE A 78 -20.26 -10.82 11.13
N LYS A 79 -19.20 -10.84 10.32
CA LYS A 79 -17.83 -10.73 10.77
C LYS A 79 -17.18 -9.49 10.18
N ARG A 80 -16.67 -8.61 11.03
CA ARG A 80 -16.04 -7.36 10.62
C ARG A 80 -14.57 -7.58 10.32
N THR A 81 -14.16 -7.24 9.11
CA THR A 81 -12.77 -7.36 8.66
C THR A 81 -12.33 -6.09 7.93
N VAL A 82 -11.08 -6.07 7.46
CA VAL A 82 -10.48 -4.92 6.78
C VAL A 82 -10.01 -5.34 5.40
N CYS A 83 -10.28 -4.52 4.39
CA CYS A 83 -9.83 -4.75 3.02
C CYS A 83 -8.31 -4.90 2.95
N THR A 84 -7.85 -5.92 2.22
CA THR A 84 -6.45 -6.32 2.10
C THR A 84 -5.74 -5.74 0.88
N HIS A 85 -6.27 -4.67 0.25
CA HIS A 85 -5.71 -4.13 -1.00
C HIS A 85 -4.73 -2.99 -0.76
N CYS A 86 -5.26 -1.78 -0.54
CA CYS A 86 -4.50 -0.55 -0.32
C CYS A 86 -4.48 -0.18 1.17
N SER A 87 -3.60 0.74 1.53
CA SER A 87 -3.37 1.22 2.91
C SER A 87 -4.44 2.13 3.51
N VAL A 88 -5.60 2.29 2.87
CA VAL A 88 -6.68 3.14 3.41
C VAL A 88 -7.30 2.47 4.64
N GLY A 89 -7.46 1.14 4.62
CA GLY A 89 -8.02 0.41 5.76
C GLY A 89 -9.55 0.38 5.78
N CYS A 90 -10.21 0.29 4.62
CA CYS A 90 -11.67 0.24 4.57
C CYS A 90 -12.21 -1.00 5.30
N ALA A 91 -13.12 -0.78 6.25
CA ALA A 91 -13.80 -1.85 6.97
C ALA A 91 -14.91 -2.47 6.12
N VAL A 92 -15.09 -3.78 6.27
CA VAL A 92 -16.01 -4.64 5.51
C VAL A 92 -16.77 -5.52 6.51
N ASP A 93 -18.09 -5.52 6.44
CA ASP A 93 -18.92 -6.50 7.15
C ASP A 93 -19.16 -7.70 6.23
N ALA A 94 -18.47 -8.80 6.52
CA ALA A 94 -18.60 -10.06 5.81
C ALA A 94 -19.77 -10.87 6.39
N VAL A 95 -20.73 -11.22 5.56
CA VAL A 95 -21.86 -12.09 5.92
C VAL A 95 -21.48 -13.53 5.59
N VAL A 96 -21.41 -14.34 6.63
CA VAL A 96 -21.02 -15.75 6.57
C VAL A 96 -22.22 -16.61 6.92
N GLN A 97 -22.52 -17.59 6.08
CA GLN A 97 -23.58 -18.56 6.31
C GLN A 97 -22.98 -19.96 6.21
N ASN A 98 -23.10 -20.76 7.26
CA ASN A 98 -22.54 -22.11 7.33
C ASN A 98 -21.04 -22.17 6.96
N GLY A 99 -20.27 -21.19 7.42
CA GLY A 99 -18.82 -21.08 7.15
C GLY A 99 -18.45 -20.53 5.77
N VAL A 100 -19.43 -20.25 4.90
CA VAL A 100 -19.20 -19.68 3.57
C VAL A 100 -19.45 -18.17 3.58
N TRP A 101 -18.51 -17.38 3.07
CA TRP A 101 -18.72 -15.95 2.86
C TRP A 101 -19.67 -15.75 1.68
N VAL A 102 -20.90 -15.31 1.94
CA VAL A 102 -21.99 -15.21 0.94
C VAL A 102 -22.25 -13.78 0.47
N ARG A 103 -22.03 -12.77 1.31
CA ARG A 103 -22.26 -11.36 1.00
C ARG A 103 -21.28 -10.48 1.77
N GLN A 104 -21.06 -9.25 1.31
CA GLN A 104 -20.32 -8.24 2.08
C GLN A 104 -20.98 -6.88 1.92
N GLU A 105 -20.81 -6.00 2.91
CA GLU A 105 -21.20 -4.60 2.83
C GLU A 105 -20.07 -3.69 3.34
N PRO A 106 -19.97 -2.45 2.82
CA PRO A 106 -19.14 -1.45 3.44
C PRO A 106 -19.71 -1.05 4.80
N VAL A 107 -18.82 -0.82 5.75
CA VAL A 107 -19.17 -0.42 7.11
C VAL A 107 -19.49 1.08 7.15
N PHE A 108 -20.75 1.44 7.44
CA PHE A 108 -21.24 2.82 7.44
C PHE A 108 -20.71 3.66 8.60
N ASP A 109 -20.54 3.06 9.77
CA ASP A 109 -19.99 3.67 11.00
C ASP A 109 -18.45 3.75 10.99
N SER A 110 -17.78 3.23 9.96
CA SER A 110 -16.33 3.30 9.84
C SER A 110 -15.88 4.75 9.62
N PRO A 111 -15.00 5.31 10.48
CA PRO A 111 -14.52 6.68 10.34
C PRO A 111 -13.61 6.87 9.11
N ILE A 112 -13.17 5.77 8.49
CA ILE A 112 -12.30 5.77 7.32
C ILE A 112 -13.12 5.71 6.05
N ASN A 113 -13.94 4.68 5.87
CA ASN A 113 -14.64 4.47 4.60
C ASN A 113 -16.08 4.97 4.55
N LEU A 114 -16.70 5.34 5.68
CA LEU A 114 -18.01 6.02 5.71
C LEU A 114 -19.08 5.33 4.84
N GLY A 115 -19.13 4.00 4.85
CA GLY A 115 -20.07 3.23 4.02
C GLY A 115 -19.68 3.12 2.54
N ALA A 116 -18.45 3.46 2.16
CA ALA A 116 -17.97 3.38 0.79
C ALA A 116 -17.04 2.18 0.52
N HIS A 117 -17.04 1.73 -0.73
CA HIS A 117 -16.07 0.82 -1.31
C HIS A 117 -15.56 1.36 -2.65
N CYS A 118 -14.31 1.04 -2.96
CA CYS A 118 -13.87 1.05 -4.35
C CYS A 118 -14.18 -0.30 -5.01
N ALA A 119 -13.98 -0.42 -6.33
CA ALA A 119 -14.21 -1.68 -7.05
C ALA A 119 -13.48 -2.88 -6.43
N LYS A 120 -12.23 -2.69 -5.97
CA LYS A 120 -11.44 -3.73 -5.28
C LYS A 120 -12.04 -4.13 -3.93
N GLY A 121 -12.55 -3.14 -3.17
CA GLY A 121 -13.21 -3.38 -1.88
C GLY A 121 -14.51 -4.14 -2.05
N ALA A 122 -15.32 -3.78 -3.05
CA ALA A 122 -16.58 -4.45 -3.36
C ALA A 122 -16.41 -5.91 -3.83
N ALA A 123 -15.23 -6.25 -4.39
CA ALA A 123 -14.90 -7.58 -4.87
C ALA A 123 -13.97 -8.37 -3.91
N VAL A 124 -13.77 -7.90 -2.67
CA VAL A 124 -12.74 -8.47 -1.78
C VAL A 124 -13.03 -9.93 -1.38
N ARG A 125 -14.30 -10.32 -1.32
CA ARG A 125 -14.75 -11.72 -1.15
C ARG A 125 -14.09 -12.68 -2.14
N GLU A 126 -13.85 -12.25 -3.38
CA GLU A 126 -13.23 -13.09 -4.42
C GLU A 126 -11.74 -13.36 -4.17
N HIS A 127 -11.11 -12.70 -3.19
CA HIS A 127 -9.76 -13.09 -2.76
C HIS A 127 -9.77 -14.30 -1.81
N GLY A 128 -10.89 -14.52 -1.11
CA GLY A 128 -11.08 -15.66 -0.22
C GLY A 128 -11.39 -16.96 -0.96
N HIS A 129 -11.77 -16.90 -2.24
CA HIS A 129 -12.17 -18.06 -3.04
C HIS A 129 -11.47 -18.03 -4.40
N GLY A 130 -10.95 -19.16 -4.89
CA GLY A 130 -10.34 -19.19 -6.22
C GLY A 130 -9.86 -20.57 -6.64
N GLU A 131 -10.04 -20.90 -7.91
CA GLU A 131 -9.62 -22.19 -8.47
C GLU A 131 -8.11 -22.30 -8.67
N HIS A 132 -7.43 -21.16 -8.85
CA HIS A 132 -5.98 -21.05 -9.06
C HIS A 132 -5.15 -21.03 -7.77
N ARG A 133 -5.78 -21.29 -6.63
CA ARG A 133 -5.12 -21.28 -5.31
C ARG A 133 -4.14 -22.45 -5.16
N LEU A 134 -3.04 -22.23 -4.44
CA LEU A 134 -2.16 -23.32 -4.02
C LEU A 134 -2.88 -24.16 -2.94
N LYS A 135 -3.09 -25.45 -3.22
CA LYS A 135 -3.96 -26.31 -2.38
C LYS A 135 -3.20 -27.15 -1.36
N TYR A 136 -1.95 -27.48 -1.66
CA TYR A 136 -1.10 -28.37 -0.88
C TYR A 136 0.37 -27.98 -1.07
N PRO A 137 1.26 -28.36 -0.15
CA PRO A 137 2.70 -28.20 -0.34
C PRO A 137 3.18 -28.90 -1.62
N MET A 138 4.06 -28.24 -2.37
CA MET A 138 4.66 -28.79 -3.58
C MET A 138 6.17 -28.59 -3.58
N LYS A 139 6.91 -29.49 -4.22
CA LYS A 139 8.32 -29.30 -4.56
C LYS A 139 8.58 -29.53 -6.03
N LEU A 140 9.54 -28.79 -6.57
CA LEU A 140 9.98 -28.95 -7.95
C LEU A 140 10.96 -30.13 -8.03
N VAL A 141 10.64 -31.09 -8.89
CA VAL A 141 11.48 -32.28 -9.18
C VAL A 141 11.55 -32.48 -10.68
N ASN A 142 12.75 -32.46 -11.26
CA ASN A 142 12.97 -32.59 -12.71
C ASN A 142 12.09 -31.63 -13.54
N GLY A 143 11.99 -30.37 -13.11
CA GLY A 143 11.23 -29.32 -13.78
C GLY A 143 9.71 -29.42 -13.63
N LYS A 144 9.20 -30.32 -12.78
CA LYS A 144 7.75 -30.48 -12.52
C LYS A 144 7.43 -30.41 -11.04
N TYR A 145 6.42 -29.61 -10.69
CA TYR A 145 5.94 -29.53 -9.31
C TYR A 145 5.17 -30.80 -8.93
N GLN A 146 5.59 -31.43 -7.85
CA GLN A 146 4.98 -32.63 -7.27
C GLN A 146 4.39 -32.30 -5.90
N LYS A 147 3.18 -32.81 -5.62
CA LYS A 147 2.56 -32.74 -4.30
C LYS A 147 3.44 -33.45 -3.27
N ILE A 148 3.62 -32.83 -2.11
CA ILE A 148 4.23 -33.44 -0.91
C ILE A 148 3.36 -33.16 0.31
N SER A 149 3.59 -33.87 1.41
CA SER A 149 2.93 -33.58 2.69
C SER A 149 3.60 -32.38 3.38
N TRP A 150 2.87 -31.77 4.32
CA TRP A 150 3.44 -30.75 5.20
C TRP A 150 4.62 -31.26 6.03
N ASP A 151 4.52 -32.48 6.58
CA ASP A 151 5.60 -33.04 7.41
C ASP A 151 6.88 -33.26 6.61
N GLN A 152 6.74 -33.73 5.36
CA GLN A 152 7.87 -33.85 4.45
C GLN A 152 8.45 -32.48 4.12
N ALA A 153 7.62 -31.50 3.76
CA ALA A 153 8.06 -30.15 3.43
C ALA A 153 8.83 -29.50 4.59
N MET A 154 8.26 -29.53 5.80
CA MET A 154 8.88 -28.93 6.97
C MET A 154 10.17 -29.63 7.37
N SER A 155 10.23 -30.96 7.30
CA SER A 155 11.45 -31.72 7.62
C SER A 155 12.57 -31.41 6.62
N GLU A 156 12.29 -31.50 5.31
CA GLU A 156 13.28 -31.23 4.26
C GLU A 156 13.78 -29.78 4.31
N LEU A 157 12.89 -28.80 4.53
CA LEU A 157 13.26 -27.39 4.61
C LEU A 157 14.08 -27.07 5.86
N THR A 158 13.68 -27.59 7.02
CA THR A 158 14.41 -27.38 8.28
C THR A 158 15.82 -27.93 8.18
N GLU A 159 15.99 -29.15 7.67
CA GLU A 159 17.31 -29.75 7.46
C GLU A 159 18.17 -28.89 6.53
N LYS A 160 17.63 -28.42 5.41
CA LYS A 160 18.34 -27.56 4.45
C LYS A 160 18.76 -26.22 5.07
N PHE A 161 17.86 -25.54 5.78
CA PHE A 161 18.19 -24.27 6.42
C PHE A 161 19.24 -24.42 7.52
N LEU A 162 19.16 -25.47 8.34
CA LEU A 162 20.17 -25.75 9.36
C LEU A 162 21.52 -26.14 8.74
N ALA A 163 21.51 -26.88 7.64
CA ALA A 163 22.72 -27.21 6.90
C ALA A 163 23.41 -25.95 6.33
N LEU A 164 22.64 -25.05 5.70
CA LEU A 164 23.14 -23.75 5.21
C LEU A 164 23.66 -22.88 6.34
N ARG A 165 22.93 -22.80 7.45
CA ARG A 165 23.36 -22.06 8.63
C ARG A 165 24.70 -22.57 9.17
N LYS A 166 24.89 -23.89 9.18
CA LYS A 166 26.14 -24.52 9.63
C LYS A 166 27.30 -24.32 8.65
N SER A 167 27.05 -24.41 7.34
CA SER A 167 28.11 -24.38 6.32
C SER A 167 28.52 -22.97 5.91
N SER A 168 27.55 -22.04 5.85
CA SER A 168 27.70 -20.70 5.28
C SER A 168 27.30 -19.58 6.23
N GLY A 169 26.90 -19.90 7.46
CA GLY A 169 26.42 -18.93 8.45
C GLY A 169 24.94 -18.55 8.26
N PRO A 170 24.32 -17.92 9.27
CA PRO A 170 22.88 -17.58 9.25
C PRO A 170 22.52 -16.52 8.19
N ASP A 171 23.46 -15.65 7.84
CA ASP A 171 23.24 -14.61 6.83
C ASP A 171 23.20 -15.15 5.38
N SER A 172 23.48 -16.43 5.16
CA SER A 172 23.34 -17.08 3.85
C SER A 172 21.88 -17.26 3.40
N VAL A 173 20.90 -16.95 4.26
CA VAL A 173 19.47 -17.08 3.94
C VAL A 173 18.81 -15.70 3.94
N TYR A 174 18.07 -15.40 2.88
CA TYR A 174 17.31 -14.16 2.75
C TYR A 174 15.80 -14.39 2.96
N TRP A 175 15.21 -13.67 3.90
CA TRP A 175 13.82 -13.84 4.33
C TRP A 175 12.95 -12.65 3.90
N ILE A 176 12.25 -12.77 2.79
CA ILE A 176 11.36 -11.72 2.28
C ILE A 176 9.98 -11.88 2.93
N GLY A 177 9.63 -10.94 3.80
CA GLY A 177 8.32 -10.90 4.45
C GLY A 177 7.27 -10.11 3.67
N SER A 178 6.11 -9.91 4.32
CA SER A 178 4.94 -9.33 3.68
C SER A 178 4.31 -8.16 4.42
N SER A 179 3.98 -7.10 3.69
CA SER A 179 3.03 -6.06 4.08
C SER A 179 1.57 -6.50 4.03
N LYS A 180 1.31 -7.76 3.70
CA LYS A 180 -0.01 -8.41 3.81
C LYS A 180 -0.17 -9.15 5.12
N HIS A 181 0.92 -9.52 5.79
CA HIS A 181 0.85 -10.12 7.13
C HIS A 181 0.10 -9.21 8.08
N SER A 182 -0.61 -9.78 9.05
CA SER A 182 -1.08 -9.04 10.21
C SER A 182 0.12 -8.54 11.03
N ASN A 183 -0.10 -7.59 11.94
CA ASN A 183 0.97 -7.09 12.81
C ASN A 183 1.58 -8.23 13.64
N GLU A 184 0.75 -9.16 14.12
CA GLU A 184 1.19 -10.31 14.90
C GLU A 184 2.07 -11.25 14.06
N GLN A 185 1.67 -11.53 12.82
CA GLN A 185 2.45 -12.36 11.90
C GLN A 185 3.77 -11.69 11.49
N ALA A 186 3.75 -10.38 11.21
CA ALA A 186 4.94 -9.62 10.82
C ALA A 186 5.95 -9.52 11.98
N TYR A 187 5.46 -9.31 13.20
CA TYR A 187 6.24 -9.38 14.43
C TYR A 187 6.88 -10.76 14.65
N LEU A 188 6.08 -11.83 14.50
CA LEU A 188 6.59 -13.20 14.62
C LEU A 188 7.64 -13.51 13.56
N PHE A 189 7.48 -13.02 12.32
CA PHE A 189 8.47 -13.15 11.27
C PHE A 189 9.79 -12.49 11.68
N ARG A 190 9.76 -11.24 12.16
CA ARG A 190 10.99 -10.55 12.61
C ARG A 190 11.67 -11.28 13.76
N LYS A 191 10.88 -11.78 14.72
CA LYS A 191 11.37 -12.59 15.85
C LYS A 191 12.01 -13.90 15.38
N PHE A 192 11.35 -14.61 14.47
CA PHE A 192 11.85 -15.86 13.88
C PHE A 192 13.21 -15.66 13.20
N VAL A 193 13.33 -14.65 12.33
CA VAL A 193 14.61 -14.36 11.64
C VAL A 193 15.71 -13.94 12.63
N SER A 194 15.35 -13.20 13.69
CA SER A 194 16.29 -12.85 14.76
C SER A 194 16.81 -14.10 15.49
N MET A 195 15.93 -15.05 15.80
CA MET A 195 16.28 -16.34 16.42
C MET A 195 17.08 -17.25 15.49
N PHE A 196 16.90 -17.12 14.17
CA PHE A 196 17.75 -17.75 13.17
C PHE A 196 19.19 -17.18 13.19
N GLY A 197 19.37 -15.99 13.78
CA GLY A 197 20.67 -15.33 13.93
C GLY A 197 21.02 -14.42 12.77
N SER A 198 20.03 -13.80 12.13
CA SER A 198 20.24 -12.92 10.99
C SER A 198 19.38 -11.66 11.06
N ASN A 199 19.81 -10.61 10.35
CA ASN A 199 19.02 -9.42 10.05
C ASN A 199 18.58 -9.38 8.58
N ASN A 200 18.89 -10.41 7.78
CA ASN A 200 18.58 -10.52 6.35
C ASN A 200 17.09 -10.79 6.11
N CYS A 201 16.25 -9.83 6.52
CA CYS A 201 14.82 -9.78 6.24
C CYS A 201 14.37 -8.38 5.84
N ASP A 202 13.41 -8.30 4.92
CA ASP A 202 12.83 -7.03 4.46
C ASP A 202 11.44 -7.29 3.87
N HIS A 203 10.73 -6.24 3.48
CA HIS A 203 9.39 -6.33 2.90
C HIS A 203 9.11 -5.24 1.85
N GLN A 204 7.88 -5.18 1.34
CA GLN A 204 7.47 -4.29 0.24
C GLN A 204 7.66 -2.80 0.52
N ALA A 205 7.79 -2.35 1.77
CA ALA A 205 8.05 -0.94 2.06
C ALA A 205 9.33 -0.47 1.35
N ARG A 206 10.33 -1.35 1.23
CA ARG A 206 11.63 -1.03 0.62
C ARG A 206 11.52 -0.45 -0.78
N ILE A 207 10.68 -1.02 -1.63
CA ILE A 207 10.46 -0.58 -3.02
C ILE A 207 9.41 0.53 -3.14
N CYS A 208 8.66 0.81 -2.06
CA CYS A 208 7.50 1.68 -2.07
C CYS A 208 7.76 3.00 -1.32
N HIS A 209 7.74 3.01 0.01
CA HIS A 209 7.83 4.22 0.85
C HIS A 209 9.10 4.30 1.70
N SER A 210 10.08 3.48 1.43
CA SER A 210 11.29 3.47 2.24
C SER A 210 12.08 4.79 2.20
N THR A 211 12.02 5.50 1.07
CA THR A 211 12.59 6.85 0.96
C THR A 211 11.79 7.90 1.74
N THR A 212 10.49 7.67 1.91
CA THR A 212 9.68 8.44 2.86
C THR A 212 10.17 8.21 4.28
N VAL A 213 10.41 6.96 4.68
CA VAL A 213 10.86 6.65 6.05
C VAL A 213 12.13 7.42 6.38
N ALA A 214 13.14 7.35 5.50
CA ALA A 214 14.39 8.08 5.68
C ALA A 214 14.25 9.60 5.57
N GLY A 215 13.52 10.12 4.57
CA GLY A 215 13.40 11.57 4.34
C GLY A 215 12.62 12.29 5.44
N VAL A 216 11.52 11.70 5.89
CA VAL A 216 10.66 12.25 6.94
C VAL A 216 11.31 12.11 8.32
N ALA A 217 11.92 10.95 8.63
CA ALA A 217 12.62 10.76 9.90
C ALA A 217 13.80 11.74 10.07
N ASN A 218 14.51 12.08 8.99
CA ASN A 218 15.54 13.11 9.02
C ASN A 218 15.01 14.54 9.26
N THR A 219 13.69 14.74 9.23
CA THR A 219 13.06 16.04 9.48
C THR A 219 12.49 16.14 10.89
N TRP A 220 11.76 15.12 11.37
CA TRP A 220 11.14 15.14 12.71
C TRP A 220 11.16 13.78 13.44
N GLY A 221 12.08 12.90 13.10
CA GLY A 221 12.40 11.69 13.86
C GLY A 221 11.66 10.41 13.46
N TYR A 222 10.46 10.50 12.86
CA TYR A 222 9.66 9.32 12.48
C TYR A 222 9.09 9.38 11.08
N GLY A 223 9.26 8.27 10.35
CA GLY A 223 8.91 8.09 8.94
C GLY A 223 7.43 7.84 8.60
N ALA A 224 6.50 8.42 9.35
CA ALA A 224 5.07 8.11 9.23
C ALA A 224 4.20 9.33 8.90
N MET A 225 2.97 9.06 8.46
CA MET A 225 1.97 10.09 8.17
C MET A 225 1.66 10.91 9.43
N THR A 226 1.61 12.24 9.31
CA THR A 226 1.47 13.12 10.48
C THR A 226 0.04 13.25 10.97
N ASN A 227 -0.95 13.17 10.07
CA ASN A 227 -2.36 13.38 10.33
C ASN A 227 -3.20 12.18 9.87
N SER A 228 -4.49 12.17 10.21
CA SER A 228 -5.40 11.09 9.83
C SER A 228 -6.18 11.38 8.55
N TYR A 229 -6.65 10.33 7.85
CA TYR A 229 -7.47 10.49 6.65
C TYR A 229 -8.72 11.34 6.89
N ASN A 230 -9.43 11.11 8.00
CA ASN A 230 -10.60 11.89 8.39
C ASN A 230 -10.26 13.34 8.75
N ASP A 231 -9.06 13.62 9.26
CA ASP A 231 -8.59 14.98 9.57
C ASP A 231 -8.38 15.82 8.30
N MET A 232 -8.17 15.18 7.14
CA MET A 232 -8.06 15.89 5.85
C MET A 232 -9.34 16.68 5.50
N GLN A 233 -10.50 16.33 6.08
CA GLN A 233 -11.75 17.08 5.89
C GLN A 233 -11.65 18.53 6.40
N ASN A 234 -10.73 18.79 7.34
CA ASN A 234 -10.54 20.12 7.95
C ASN A 234 -9.55 20.99 7.17
N THR A 235 -8.90 20.46 6.13
CA THR A 235 -7.91 21.22 5.35
C THR A 235 -8.56 22.37 4.60
N LYS A 236 -7.82 23.47 4.43
CA LYS A 236 -8.21 24.60 3.56
C LYS A 236 -7.54 24.52 2.20
N CYS A 237 -6.44 23.77 2.08
CA CYS A 237 -5.81 23.47 0.80
C CYS A 237 -5.03 22.15 0.88
N ALA A 238 -5.14 21.32 -0.16
CA ALA A 238 -4.32 20.13 -0.31
C ALA A 238 -3.53 20.17 -1.62
N MET A 239 -2.22 19.96 -1.53
CA MET A 239 -1.36 19.72 -2.69
C MET A 239 -1.01 18.25 -2.80
N TYR A 240 -1.51 17.59 -3.85
CA TYR A 240 -1.13 16.24 -4.24
C TYR A 240 0.05 16.31 -5.19
N ILE A 241 1.23 15.90 -4.76
CA ILE A 241 2.45 15.89 -5.58
C ILE A 241 2.94 14.45 -5.75
N GLY A 242 2.96 13.97 -6.99
CA GLY A 242 3.30 12.57 -7.29
C GLY A 242 2.30 11.56 -6.69
N SER A 243 1.02 11.93 -6.61
CA SER A 243 -0.06 11.10 -6.06
C SER A 243 -1.30 11.05 -6.97
N ASN A 244 -1.74 9.83 -7.27
CA ASN A 244 -2.98 9.55 -8.01
C ASN A 244 -3.98 8.82 -7.11
N ALA A 245 -4.40 9.49 -6.05
CA ALA A 245 -5.30 8.92 -5.03
C ALA A 245 -6.65 8.43 -5.60
N ALA A 246 -7.18 9.02 -6.68
CA ALA A 246 -8.43 8.56 -7.31
C ALA A 246 -8.38 7.10 -7.81
N GLU A 247 -7.19 6.57 -8.12
CA GLU A 247 -7.01 5.18 -8.56
C GLU A 247 -6.31 4.32 -7.51
N ALA A 248 -5.31 4.87 -6.83
CA ALA A 248 -4.51 4.14 -5.85
C ALA A 248 -5.22 4.00 -4.50
N HIS A 249 -5.91 5.05 -4.06
CA HIS A 249 -6.54 5.18 -2.74
C HIS A 249 -7.95 5.80 -2.84
N PRO A 250 -8.90 5.22 -3.61
CA PRO A 250 -10.12 5.95 -3.98
C PRO A 250 -10.99 6.40 -2.80
N VAL A 251 -10.93 5.66 -1.68
CA VAL A 251 -11.69 5.98 -0.47
C VAL A 251 -11.05 7.13 0.32
N SER A 252 -9.72 7.32 0.29
CA SER A 252 -9.11 8.48 0.95
C SER A 252 -9.48 9.79 0.26
N MET A 253 -9.73 9.76 -1.05
CA MET A 253 -10.25 10.89 -1.81
C MET A 253 -11.61 11.38 -1.32
N LEU A 254 -12.44 10.54 -0.69
CA LEU A 254 -13.72 10.97 -0.13
C LEU A 254 -13.55 12.12 0.87
N HIS A 255 -12.55 12.02 1.74
CA HIS A 255 -12.26 13.06 2.73
C HIS A 255 -11.80 14.38 2.08
N MET A 256 -11.02 14.29 1.00
CA MET A 256 -10.62 15.50 0.26
C MET A 256 -11.79 16.11 -0.52
N LEU A 257 -12.65 15.28 -1.09
CA LEU A 257 -13.83 15.77 -1.81
C LEU A 257 -14.81 16.46 -0.86
N HIS A 258 -15.02 15.93 0.35
CA HIS A 258 -15.76 16.64 1.41
C HIS A 258 -15.10 17.98 1.78
N ALA A 259 -13.77 18.01 1.92
CA ALA A 259 -13.07 19.27 2.18
C ALA A 259 -13.30 20.29 1.04
N LYS A 260 -13.27 19.85 -0.23
CA LYS A 260 -13.56 20.70 -1.40
C LYS A 260 -15.00 21.22 -1.40
N GLU A 261 -15.97 20.39 -1.05
CA GLU A 261 -17.38 20.81 -0.91
C GLU A 261 -17.53 21.89 0.16
N ASN A 262 -16.67 21.88 1.18
CA ASN A 262 -16.56 22.90 2.21
C ASN A 262 -15.63 24.08 1.85
N GLY A 263 -15.22 24.20 0.58
CA GLY A 263 -14.46 25.32 0.04
C GLY A 263 -12.93 25.15 0.01
N ALA A 264 -12.39 24.01 0.43
CA ALA A 264 -10.96 23.76 0.36
C ALA A 264 -10.44 23.76 -1.09
N LYS A 265 -9.21 24.22 -1.29
CA LYS A 265 -8.53 24.19 -2.59
C LYS A 265 -7.78 22.88 -2.79
N MET A 266 -7.74 22.40 -4.03
CA MET A 266 -7.01 21.19 -4.40
C MET A 266 -6.03 21.49 -5.53
N ILE A 267 -4.76 21.22 -5.29
CA ILE A 267 -3.67 21.38 -6.24
C ILE A 267 -3.15 19.99 -6.57
N VAL A 268 -2.92 19.69 -7.85
CA VAL A 268 -2.33 18.43 -8.29
C VAL A 268 -1.11 18.71 -9.13
N VAL A 269 0.04 18.24 -8.66
CA VAL A 269 1.35 18.37 -9.30
C VAL A 269 1.77 16.98 -9.78
N ASP A 270 1.62 16.74 -11.07
CA ASP A 270 1.93 15.46 -11.71
C ASP A 270 2.30 15.69 -13.18
N PRO A 271 3.33 15.02 -13.73
CA PRO A 271 3.63 15.09 -15.15
C PRO A 271 2.45 14.66 -16.05
N ARG A 272 1.50 13.89 -15.50
CA ARG A 272 0.33 13.36 -16.20
C ARG A 272 -0.95 13.99 -15.67
N PHE A 273 -1.89 14.28 -16.57
CA PHE A 273 -3.24 14.67 -16.17
C PHE A 273 -4.04 13.43 -15.72
N THR A 274 -4.03 13.15 -14.41
CA THR A 274 -4.65 11.97 -13.80
C THR A 274 -6.14 12.17 -13.48
N ARG A 275 -6.83 11.10 -13.06
CA ARG A 275 -8.20 11.22 -12.53
C ARG A 275 -8.27 12.07 -11.26
N THR A 276 -7.20 12.10 -10.46
CA THR A 276 -7.06 13.04 -9.34
C THR A 276 -6.94 14.48 -9.85
N ALA A 277 -6.13 14.74 -10.88
CA ALA A 277 -5.99 16.06 -11.49
C ALA A 277 -7.32 16.62 -12.03
N ALA A 278 -8.20 15.76 -12.54
CA ALA A 278 -9.54 16.15 -13.00
C ALA A 278 -10.45 16.74 -11.90
N LYS A 279 -10.07 16.62 -10.62
CA LYS A 279 -10.77 17.22 -9.47
C LYS A 279 -10.05 18.45 -8.90
N ALA A 280 -8.87 18.77 -9.42
CA ALA A 280 -8.05 19.88 -8.94
C ALA A 280 -8.64 21.24 -9.36
N ASP A 281 -8.41 22.25 -8.53
CA ASP A 281 -8.57 23.66 -8.90
C ASP A 281 -7.35 24.15 -9.70
N GLN A 282 -6.17 23.56 -9.44
CA GLN A 282 -4.92 23.82 -10.15
C GLN A 282 -4.24 22.50 -10.48
N PHE A 283 -3.97 22.28 -11.77
CA PHE A 283 -3.14 21.17 -12.23
C PHE A 283 -1.84 21.74 -12.77
N VAL A 284 -0.72 21.26 -12.22
CA VAL A 284 0.62 21.73 -12.57
C VAL A 284 1.41 20.56 -13.15
N ARG A 285 1.90 20.75 -14.38
CA ARG A 285 2.67 19.72 -15.09
C ARG A 285 4.16 19.97 -14.97
N ILE A 286 4.77 19.42 -13.93
CA ILE A 286 6.24 19.43 -13.78
C ILE A 286 6.90 18.40 -14.70
N ARG A 287 8.18 18.61 -15.03
CA ARG A 287 9.02 17.55 -15.59
C ARG A 287 9.28 16.46 -14.55
N SER A 288 9.29 15.19 -14.97
CA SER A 288 9.51 14.07 -14.03
C SER A 288 10.86 14.21 -13.32
N GLY A 289 10.86 14.10 -11.99
CA GLY A 289 12.05 14.21 -11.15
C GLY A 289 12.45 15.64 -10.78
N SER A 290 11.68 16.66 -11.17
CA SER A 290 11.97 18.08 -10.88
C SER A 290 11.26 18.66 -9.65
N ASP A 291 10.66 17.79 -8.81
CA ASP A 291 9.86 18.14 -7.63
C ASP A 291 10.58 19.09 -6.67
N ILE A 292 11.88 18.89 -6.45
CA ILE A 292 12.71 19.73 -5.56
C ILE A 292 12.76 21.17 -6.08
N ALA A 293 13.01 21.35 -7.39
CA ALA A 293 13.06 22.68 -8.00
C ALA A 293 11.70 23.38 -7.95
N PHE A 294 10.62 22.63 -8.21
CA PHE A 294 9.27 23.16 -8.08
C PHE A 294 8.98 23.65 -6.65
N ILE A 295 9.29 22.84 -5.63
CA ILE A 295 9.08 23.23 -4.22
C ILE A 295 9.97 24.41 -3.84
N TYR A 296 11.23 24.48 -4.30
CA TYR A 296 12.07 25.65 -4.08
C TYR A 296 11.48 26.93 -4.71
N GLY A 297 10.85 26.83 -5.88
CA GLY A 297 10.10 27.94 -6.46
C GLY A 297 8.92 28.40 -5.61
N LEU A 298 8.19 27.47 -5.00
CA LEU A 298 7.14 27.83 -4.04
C LEU A 298 7.73 28.59 -2.84
N LEU A 299 8.83 28.06 -2.28
CA LEU A 299 9.52 28.69 -1.16
C LEU A 299 10.06 30.08 -1.50
N TYR A 300 10.57 30.28 -2.71
CA TYR A 300 11.05 31.59 -3.17
C TYR A 300 9.94 32.64 -3.06
N HIS A 301 8.76 32.35 -3.59
CA HIS A 301 7.63 33.28 -3.51
C HIS A 301 7.10 33.43 -2.09
N ILE A 302 7.04 32.35 -1.30
CA ILE A 302 6.60 32.42 0.11
C ILE A 302 7.49 33.38 0.90
N PHE A 303 8.82 33.22 0.80
CA PHE A 303 9.77 34.07 1.52
C PHE A 303 9.81 35.50 1.00
N ASN A 304 9.76 35.69 -0.32
CA ASN A 304 9.79 37.03 -0.92
C ASN A 304 8.55 37.87 -0.55
N ASN A 305 7.40 37.23 -0.33
CA ASN A 305 6.16 37.89 0.06
C ASN A 305 5.90 37.88 1.59
N GLY A 306 6.80 37.27 2.39
CA GLY A 306 6.65 37.19 3.83
C GLY A 306 5.47 36.32 4.29
N TRP A 307 5.08 35.32 3.51
CA TRP A 307 3.95 34.42 3.79
C TRP A 307 4.29 33.25 4.71
N GLU A 308 5.55 33.09 5.10
CA GLU A 308 5.96 32.07 6.05
C GLU A 308 5.37 32.29 7.45
N ASP A 309 5.21 31.21 8.21
CA ASP A 309 4.83 31.30 9.61
C ASP A 309 6.04 31.60 10.51
N LYS A 310 6.34 32.89 10.66
CA LYS A 310 7.50 33.35 11.45
C LYS A 310 7.47 32.87 12.90
N LYS A 311 6.29 32.80 13.52
CA LYS A 311 6.16 32.34 14.90
C LYS A 311 6.44 30.84 14.99
N TYR A 312 5.83 30.04 14.13
CA TYR A 312 6.06 28.59 14.09
C TYR A 312 7.54 28.27 13.83
N LEU A 313 8.16 28.96 12.88
CA LEU A 313 9.56 28.77 12.53
C LEU A 313 10.46 29.05 13.74
N ASN A 314 10.27 30.18 14.42
CA ASN A 314 11.01 30.54 15.62
C ASN A 314 10.82 29.52 16.76
N ASP A 315 9.60 29.06 16.97
CA ASP A 315 9.27 28.22 18.13
C ASP A 315 9.62 26.74 17.92
N ARG A 316 9.69 26.25 16.68
CA ARG A 316 9.70 24.80 16.40
C ARG A 316 10.71 24.35 15.35
N VAL A 317 11.37 25.24 14.62
CA VAL A 317 12.18 24.87 13.45
C VAL A 317 13.60 25.37 13.57
N PHE A 318 14.56 24.46 13.44
CA PHE A 318 15.97 24.78 13.42
C PHE A 318 16.53 24.79 11.99
N GLY A 319 17.39 25.76 11.68
CA GLY A 319 18.15 25.81 10.43
C GLY A 319 17.40 26.33 9.20
N MET A 320 16.23 26.95 9.37
CA MET A 320 15.45 27.49 8.24
C MET A 320 16.19 28.61 7.48
N ASP A 321 17.05 29.38 8.15
CA ASP A 321 17.84 30.44 7.50
C ASP A 321 18.75 29.90 6.40
N LYS A 322 19.31 28.69 6.57
CA LYS A 322 20.14 28.04 5.53
C LYS A 322 19.31 27.69 4.28
N ILE A 323 18.07 27.26 4.49
CA ILE A 323 17.13 26.96 3.39
C ILE A 323 16.72 28.26 2.68
N ARG A 324 16.37 29.31 3.45
CA ARG A 324 16.05 30.62 2.90
C ARG A 324 17.20 31.16 2.05
N ASP A 325 18.43 31.11 2.57
CA ASP A 325 19.63 31.54 1.86
C ASP A 325 19.83 30.79 0.55
N GLU A 326 19.70 29.46 0.57
CA GLU A 326 19.85 28.64 -0.63
C GLU A 326 18.77 28.95 -1.67
N VAL A 327 17.51 29.06 -1.25
CA VAL A 327 16.38 29.43 -2.12
C VAL A 327 16.62 30.78 -2.78
N MET A 328 16.92 31.81 -2.00
CA MET A 328 17.06 33.18 -2.51
C MET A 328 18.30 33.35 -3.39
N LYS A 329 19.39 32.60 -3.15
CA LYS A 329 20.63 32.71 -3.92
C LYS A 329 20.64 31.87 -5.20
N LYS A 330 20.00 30.69 -5.21
CA LYS A 330 20.15 29.72 -6.31
C LYS A 330 18.87 29.50 -7.12
N TRP A 331 17.69 29.67 -6.53
CA TRP A 331 16.42 29.23 -7.11
C TRP A 331 15.53 30.41 -7.51
N SER A 332 16.08 31.29 -8.36
CA SER A 332 15.29 32.34 -9.02
C SER A 332 14.15 31.73 -9.86
N PRO A 333 13.07 32.48 -10.16
CA PRO A 333 11.96 31.99 -10.99
C PRO A 333 12.42 31.42 -12.33
N LYS A 334 13.40 32.07 -12.98
CA LYS A 334 14.01 31.60 -14.23
C LYS A 334 14.71 30.24 -14.06
N ALA A 335 15.47 30.04 -12.99
CA ALA A 335 16.16 28.78 -12.72
C ALA A 335 15.17 27.65 -12.41
N VAL A 336 14.08 27.96 -11.70
CA VAL A 336 13.00 27.01 -11.43
C VAL A 336 12.32 26.59 -12.73
N GLU A 337 11.91 27.54 -13.57
CA GLU A 337 11.28 27.28 -14.86
C GLU A 337 12.20 26.46 -15.78
N GLU A 338 13.50 26.78 -15.80
CA GLU A 338 14.50 26.03 -16.56
C GLU A 338 14.56 24.56 -16.15
N VAL A 339 14.45 24.24 -14.85
CA VAL A 339 14.54 22.86 -14.34
C VAL A 339 13.20 22.13 -14.44
N CYS A 340 12.14 22.70 -13.85
CA CYS A 340 10.86 21.99 -13.70
C CYS A 340 9.89 22.21 -14.87
N GLY A 341 10.14 23.21 -15.73
CA GLY A 341 9.31 23.51 -16.90
C GLY A 341 8.00 24.22 -16.59
N VAL A 342 7.82 24.74 -15.37
CA VAL A 342 6.61 25.46 -14.94
C VAL A 342 6.90 26.96 -14.92
N ALA A 343 6.06 27.75 -15.59
CA ALA A 343 6.21 29.20 -15.67
C ALA A 343 6.06 29.85 -14.28
N GLU A 344 6.81 30.93 -14.04
CA GLU A 344 6.79 31.66 -12.75
C GLU A 344 5.37 31.98 -12.26
N ALA A 345 4.50 32.46 -13.16
CA ALA A 345 3.13 32.84 -12.80
C ALA A 345 2.32 31.66 -12.21
N GLU A 346 2.55 30.45 -12.69
CA GLU A 346 1.88 29.23 -12.20
C GLU A 346 2.48 28.80 -10.85
N VAL A 347 3.81 28.83 -10.70
CA VAL A 347 4.50 28.57 -9.41
C VAL A 347 4.07 29.57 -8.34
N TYR A 348 4.03 30.86 -8.67
CA TYR A 348 3.52 31.92 -7.80
C TYR A 348 2.08 31.64 -7.37
N LYS A 349 1.22 31.26 -8.33
CA LYS A 349 -0.19 31.03 -8.03
C LYS A 349 -0.40 29.85 -7.07
N VAL A 350 0.38 28.80 -7.21
CA VAL A 350 0.38 27.66 -6.27
C VAL A 350 0.85 28.09 -4.89
N ALA A 351 1.96 28.83 -4.82
CA ALA A 351 2.51 29.35 -3.56
C ALA A 351 1.48 30.23 -2.83
N GLU A 352 0.87 31.19 -3.53
CA GLU A 352 -0.20 32.04 -3.02
C GLU A 352 -1.38 31.22 -2.52
N THR A 353 -1.82 30.23 -3.31
CA THR A 353 -2.98 29.41 -2.96
C THR A 353 -2.73 28.62 -1.68
N MET A 354 -1.55 28.00 -1.53
CA MET A 354 -1.21 27.28 -0.30
C MET A 354 -1.06 28.22 0.89
N SER A 355 -0.42 29.39 0.72
CA SER A 355 -0.20 30.37 1.78
C SER A 355 -1.48 31.02 2.29
N MET A 356 -2.42 31.34 1.40
CA MET A 356 -3.68 32.01 1.76
C MET A 356 -4.75 31.05 2.29
N ASN A 357 -4.59 29.74 2.07
CA ASN A 357 -5.56 28.72 2.48
C ASN A 357 -4.92 27.76 3.48
N ARG A 358 -4.60 28.29 4.67
CA ARG A 358 -4.03 27.53 5.80
C ARG A 358 -5.12 27.17 6.83
N PRO A 359 -5.04 26.03 7.53
CA PRO A 359 -4.01 24.98 7.39
C PRO A 359 -4.12 24.27 6.04
N SER A 360 -2.95 23.97 5.46
CA SER A 360 -2.84 23.23 4.20
C SER A 360 -2.08 21.92 4.41
N THR A 361 -2.30 20.93 3.56
CA THR A 361 -1.61 19.65 3.61
C THR A 361 -0.91 19.29 2.29
N VAL A 362 0.18 18.53 2.39
CA VAL A 362 0.84 17.91 1.22
C VAL A 362 0.61 16.41 1.25
N VAL A 363 0.14 15.87 0.13
CA VAL A 363 -0.10 14.44 -0.09
C VAL A 363 0.86 13.91 -1.15
N TRP A 364 1.56 12.81 -0.88
CA TRP A 364 2.41 12.15 -1.87
C TRP A 364 2.33 10.63 -1.83
N CYS A 365 2.74 10.02 -2.94
CA CYS A 365 2.90 8.58 -3.13
C CYS A 365 4.21 8.31 -3.90
N MET A 366 4.15 7.38 -4.87
CA MET A 366 5.29 6.86 -5.61
C MET A 366 5.93 7.86 -6.57
N GLY A 367 5.21 8.90 -6.98
CA GLY A 367 5.78 9.95 -7.83
C GLY A 367 6.87 10.77 -7.16
N GLN A 368 7.01 10.68 -5.82
CA GLN A 368 8.16 11.24 -5.11
C GLN A 368 9.14 10.18 -4.62
N THR A 369 8.65 9.01 -4.19
CA THR A 369 9.50 8.04 -3.49
C THR A 369 10.36 7.20 -4.42
N GLN A 370 9.89 6.91 -5.64
CA GLN A 370 10.56 6.01 -6.59
C GLN A 370 11.48 6.78 -7.55
N HIS A 371 12.35 7.61 -6.98
CA HIS A 371 13.38 8.38 -7.69
C HIS A 371 14.75 8.16 -7.03
N THR A 372 15.82 8.33 -7.81
CA THR A 372 17.21 8.29 -7.30
C THR A 372 17.45 9.30 -6.17
N THR A 373 16.66 10.39 -6.14
CA THR A 373 16.69 11.45 -5.12
C THR A 373 15.45 11.46 -4.20
N GLY A 374 14.72 10.35 -4.08
CA GLY A 374 13.43 10.31 -3.40
C GLY A 374 13.46 10.76 -1.92
N ASN A 375 14.54 10.47 -1.19
CA ASN A 375 14.72 10.96 0.19
C ASN A 375 14.70 12.48 0.26
N ALA A 376 15.36 13.14 -0.68
CA ALA A 376 15.45 14.59 -0.75
C ALA A 376 14.12 15.21 -1.19
N MET A 377 13.43 14.60 -2.17
CA MET A 377 12.10 15.05 -2.60
C MET A 377 11.09 15.06 -1.46
N VAL A 378 11.00 13.97 -0.71
CA VAL A 378 10.10 13.88 0.44
C VAL A 378 10.48 14.88 1.52
N ARG A 379 11.77 15.06 1.80
CA ARG A 379 12.25 16.06 2.75
C ARG A 379 11.87 17.49 2.34
N MET A 380 11.88 17.80 1.04
CA MET A 380 11.42 19.11 0.54
C MET A 380 9.93 19.34 0.79
N SER A 381 9.09 18.32 0.59
CA SER A 381 7.66 18.39 0.95
C SER A 381 7.46 18.67 2.45
N CYS A 382 8.28 18.07 3.32
CA CYS A 382 8.28 18.36 4.75
C CYS A 382 8.72 19.80 5.06
N ILE A 383 9.79 20.29 4.43
CA ILE A 383 10.30 21.67 4.60
C ILE A 383 9.23 22.69 4.22
N LEU A 384 8.52 22.50 3.10
CA LEU A 384 7.40 23.37 2.71
C LEU A 384 6.34 23.46 3.80
N GLN A 385 5.97 22.32 4.39
CA GLN A 385 4.98 22.27 5.46
C GLN A 385 5.46 22.91 6.76
N LEU A 386 6.78 22.86 7.06
CA LEU A 386 7.38 23.59 8.18
C LEU A 386 7.37 25.11 7.95
N VAL A 387 7.71 25.57 6.74
CA VAL A 387 7.69 27.01 6.37
C VAL A 387 6.28 27.58 6.51
N LEU A 388 5.27 26.82 6.13
CA LEU A 388 3.87 27.20 6.25
C LEU A 388 3.25 26.84 7.61
N GLY A 389 4.03 26.42 8.61
CA GLY A 389 3.53 26.12 9.97
C GLY A 389 2.37 25.11 10.03
N ASN A 390 2.32 24.16 9.09
CA ASN A 390 1.18 23.26 8.91
C ASN A 390 1.35 21.91 9.62
N VAL A 391 2.49 21.65 10.28
CA VAL A 391 2.72 20.38 10.99
C VAL A 391 2.32 20.50 12.46
N GLY A 392 1.55 19.54 12.96
CA GLY A 392 1.02 19.54 14.34
C GLY A 392 -0.27 20.35 14.52
N VAL A 393 -1.04 20.51 13.45
CA VAL A 393 -2.35 21.18 13.44
C VAL A 393 -3.38 20.33 12.66
N SER A 394 -4.66 20.44 13.00
CA SER A 394 -5.76 19.77 12.30
C SER A 394 -5.93 20.32 10.88
N GLY A 395 -6.16 19.45 9.89
CA GLY A 395 -6.28 19.80 8.48
C GLY A 395 -4.95 20.12 7.79
N GLY A 396 -3.83 20.03 8.51
CA GLY A 396 -2.49 20.28 8.01
C GLY A 396 -1.68 19.02 7.70
N GLY A 397 -0.37 19.18 7.73
CA GLY A 397 0.60 18.11 7.81
C GLY A 397 0.99 17.48 6.48
N THR A 398 1.75 16.40 6.59
CA THR A 398 2.21 15.58 5.48
C THR A 398 1.48 14.25 5.48
N ASN A 399 0.58 14.11 4.51
CA ASN A 399 -0.34 12.99 4.38
C ASN A 399 0.20 11.95 3.39
N ILE A 400 0.78 10.89 3.92
CA ILE A 400 1.64 9.94 3.20
C ILE A 400 0.81 8.71 2.85
N PHE A 401 0.37 8.62 1.60
CA PHE A 401 -0.54 7.55 1.19
C PHE A 401 0.26 6.31 0.80
N ARG A 402 0.45 5.40 1.76
CA ARG A 402 1.24 4.18 1.55
C ARG A 402 0.58 3.17 0.61
N GLY A 403 1.33 2.23 0.06
CA GLY A 403 0.81 1.24 -0.90
C GLY A 403 -0.12 0.19 -0.27
N HIS A 404 0.47 -0.85 0.33
CA HIS A 404 -0.25 -2.03 0.82
C HIS A 404 -1.03 -1.76 2.11
N ASP A 405 -2.07 -2.56 2.33
CA ASP A 405 -3.00 -2.51 3.46
C ASP A 405 -2.35 -2.50 4.84
N ASN A 406 -1.28 -3.27 5.06
CA ASN A 406 -0.58 -3.30 6.34
C ASN A 406 0.91 -2.90 6.24
N VAL A 407 1.30 -2.13 5.22
CA VAL A 407 2.72 -1.73 5.09
C VAL A 407 3.17 -0.84 6.25
N GLN A 408 2.28 -0.03 6.84
CA GLN A 408 2.62 0.75 8.04
C GLN A 408 2.89 -0.20 9.21
N GLY A 409 1.99 -1.14 9.48
CA GLY A 409 2.11 -2.08 10.60
C GLY A 409 3.30 -3.02 10.46
N ALA A 410 3.51 -3.61 9.28
CA ALA A 410 4.71 -4.39 8.99
C ALA A 410 6.01 -3.56 9.15
N THR A 411 6.00 -2.26 8.82
CA THR A 411 7.16 -1.42 9.11
C THR A 411 7.30 -1.15 10.63
N ASP A 412 6.19 -0.96 11.34
CA ASP A 412 6.17 -0.66 12.77
C ASP A 412 6.78 -1.80 13.60
N VAL A 413 6.47 -3.06 13.25
CA VAL A 413 6.91 -4.24 14.03
C VAL A 413 7.95 -5.13 13.32
N GLY A 414 8.34 -4.79 12.09
CA GLY A 414 9.18 -5.61 11.23
C GLY A 414 8.37 -6.56 10.34
N PRO A 415 9.00 -7.17 9.33
CA PRO A 415 10.45 -7.41 9.25
C PRO A 415 11.23 -6.32 8.51
N ASN A 416 12.01 -5.53 9.26
CA ASN A 416 12.94 -4.54 8.72
C ASN A 416 14.39 -5.04 8.86
N PRO A 417 15.27 -4.76 7.90
CA PRO A 417 16.67 -5.18 7.96
C PRO A 417 17.50 -4.34 8.93
N ASP A 418 17.06 -3.12 9.23
CA ASP A 418 17.79 -2.09 9.97
C ASP A 418 17.20 -1.77 11.35
N SER A 419 16.10 -2.44 11.73
CA SER A 419 15.45 -2.22 13.03
C SER A 419 14.83 -3.50 13.62
N LEU A 420 14.72 -3.49 14.94
CA LEU A 420 13.85 -4.35 15.73
C LEU A 420 12.43 -3.73 15.80
N PRO A 421 11.42 -4.48 16.29
CA PRO A 421 10.06 -3.97 16.36
C PRO A 421 9.99 -2.67 17.17
N GLY A 422 9.08 -1.78 16.81
CA GLY A 422 8.91 -0.46 17.42
C GLY A 422 9.98 0.56 17.02
N TYR A 423 10.61 0.41 15.86
CA TYR A 423 11.70 1.29 15.36
C TYR A 423 12.96 1.31 16.25
N TYR A 424 13.18 0.28 17.05
CA TYR A 424 14.43 0.14 17.82
C TYR A 424 15.57 -0.17 16.85
N GLY A 425 16.62 0.64 16.81
CA GLY A 425 17.82 0.32 16.03
C GLY A 425 18.52 -0.95 16.52
N LEU A 426 19.50 -1.46 15.78
CA LEU A 426 20.18 -2.74 16.08
C LEU A 426 21.28 -2.66 17.15
N ALA A 427 21.30 -1.63 17.98
CA ALA A 427 22.32 -1.49 19.03
C ALA A 427 22.15 -2.51 20.17
N GLU A 428 23.22 -2.82 20.89
CA GLU A 428 23.23 -3.72 22.07
C GLU A 428 22.06 -3.46 23.04
N GLY A 429 21.78 -2.20 23.36
CA GLY A 429 20.70 -1.83 24.29
C GLY A 429 19.32 -2.25 23.78
N SER A 430 19.06 -2.09 22.49
CA SER A 430 17.81 -2.55 21.86
C SER A 430 17.70 -4.07 21.87
N TRP A 431 18.80 -4.77 21.60
CA TRP A 431 18.82 -6.23 21.64
C TRP A 431 18.63 -6.78 23.05
N LYS A 432 19.22 -6.15 24.08
CA LYS A 432 18.97 -6.50 25.48
C LYS A 432 17.50 -6.29 25.86
N HIS A 433 16.88 -5.21 25.40
CA HIS A 433 15.44 -4.99 25.58
C HIS A 433 14.62 -6.11 24.96
N TRP A 434 14.86 -6.42 23.68
CA TRP A 434 14.07 -7.43 22.96
C TRP A 434 14.35 -8.86 23.42
N ALA A 435 15.58 -9.19 23.82
CA ALA A 435 15.90 -10.47 24.45
C ALA A 435 15.07 -10.68 25.74
N LYS A 436 14.97 -9.63 26.58
CA LYS A 436 14.09 -9.64 27.76
C LYS A 436 12.62 -9.83 27.38
N VAL A 437 12.11 -9.10 26.39
CA VAL A 437 10.72 -9.23 25.92
C VAL A 437 10.43 -10.64 25.38
N TRP A 438 11.38 -11.24 24.68
CA TRP A 438 11.27 -12.59 24.14
C TRP A 438 11.57 -13.70 25.14
N ASN A 439 11.92 -13.33 26.38
CA ASN A 439 12.30 -14.24 27.46
C ASN A 439 13.45 -15.19 27.06
N VAL A 440 14.49 -14.62 26.45
CA VAL A 440 15.72 -15.32 26.09
C VAL A 440 16.92 -14.57 26.65
N ASP A 441 17.97 -15.30 26.97
CA ASP A 441 19.22 -14.70 27.42
C ASP A 441 19.91 -13.92 26.28
N TYR A 442 20.50 -12.77 26.61
CA TYR A 442 21.16 -11.92 25.61
C TYR A 442 22.39 -12.61 25.01
N ASP A 443 23.19 -13.30 25.81
CA ASP A 443 24.38 -13.99 25.32
C ASP A 443 24.01 -15.22 24.48
N TRP A 444 22.90 -15.90 24.82
CA TRP A 444 22.31 -16.91 23.95
C TRP A 444 21.84 -16.32 22.61
N MET A 445 21.12 -15.19 22.61
CA MET A 445 20.66 -14.55 21.38
C MET A 445 21.87 -14.11 20.53
N LYS A 446 22.87 -13.48 21.15
CA LYS A 446 24.12 -13.06 20.51
C LYS A 446 24.86 -14.23 19.86
N SER A 447 24.86 -15.42 20.49
CA SER A 447 25.51 -16.61 19.93
C SER A 447 24.76 -17.22 18.74
N GLN A 448 23.53 -16.77 18.44
CA GLN A 448 22.85 -17.19 17.21
C GLN A 448 23.42 -16.53 15.96
N PHE A 449 24.00 -15.33 16.10
CA PHE A 449 24.62 -14.55 15.02
C PHE A 449 26.09 -14.95 14.85
N ALA A 450 26.65 -14.71 13.65
CA ALA A 450 28.06 -14.99 13.37
C ALA A 450 29.01 -14.20 14.29
N SER A 451 28.64 -12.98 14.68
CA SER A 451 29.35 -12.15 15.65
C SER A 451 28.44 -11.06 16.21
N LYS A 452 28.88 -10.39 17.29
CA LYS A 452 28.21 -9.16 17.77
C LYS A 452 28.13 -8.10 16.68
N ALA A 453 29.19 -7.95 15.86
CA ALA A 453 29.20 -6.98 14.78
C ALA A 453 28.10 -7.27 13.74
N MET A 454 27.86 -8.54 13.42
CA MET A 454 26.78 -8.93 12.51
C MET A 454 25.39 -8.78 13.13
N MET A 455 25.25 -9.04 14.44
CA MET A 455 24.02 -8.79 15.19
C MET A 455 23.60 -7.31 15.15
N GLU A 456 24.57 -6.39 15.22
CA GLU A 456 24.34 -4.93 15.23
C GLU A 456 24.36 -4.31 13.82
N LYS A 457 24.68 -5.08 12.79
CA LYS A 457 24.72 -4.63 11.40
C LYS A 457 23.35 -4.80 10.72
N PRO A 458 22.90 -3.81 9.92
CA PRO A 458 21.74 -3.97 9.06
C PRO A 458 21.85 -5.17 8.12
N GLY A 459 20.72 -5.81 7.87
CA GLY A 459 20.59 -6.87 6.88
C GLY A 459 20.62 -6.37 5.44
N MET A 460 20.72 -7.33 4.52
CA MET A 460 20.51 -7.10 3.09
C MET A 460 19.09 -6.57 2.83
N THR A 461 18.94 -5.63 1.90
CA THR A 461 17.62 -5.09 1.53
C THR A 461 17.01 -5.84 0.36
N VAL A 462 15.68 -5.80 0.23
CA VAL A 462 14.98 -6.54 -0.85
C VAL A 462 15.45 -6.03 -2.21
N SER A 463 15.74 -4.74 -2.34
CA SER A 463 16.28 -4.14 -3.56
C SER A 463 17.67 -4.64 -3.96
N ARG A 464 18.41 -5.28 -3.04
CA ARG A 464 19.82 -5.65 -3.20
C ARG A 464 20.12 -7.13 -3.01
N TRP A 465 19.13 -7.96 -2.68
CA TRP A 465 19.35 -9.42 -2.52
C TRP A 465 19.95 -10.07 -3.77
N ILE A 466 19.61 -9.57 -4.97
CA ILE A 466 20.17 -10.03 -6.25
C ILE A 466 21.70 -9.91 -6.23
N ASP A 467 22.20 -8.78 -5.72
CA ASP A 467 23.62 -8.52 -5.58
C ASP A 467 24.23 -9.42 -4.49
N GLY A 468 23.48 -9.67 -3.40
CA GLY A 468 23.85 -10.64 -2.38
C GLY A 468 24.09 -12.07 -2.89
N VAL A 469 23.50 -12.44 -4.03
CA VAL A 469 23.72 -13.73 -4.69
C VAL A 469 24.85 -13.66 -5.73
N LEU A 470 24.85 -12.62 -6.57
CA LEU A 470 25.65 -12.58 -7.80
C LEU A 470 26.98 -11.84 -7.67
N GLU A 471 27.11 -10.90 -6.74
CA GLU A 471 28.36 -10.17 -6.54
C GLU A 471 29.39 -11.02 -5.81
N LYS A 472 30.66 -10.66 -5.97
CA LYS A 472 31.75 -11.28 -5.21
C LYS A 472 31.54 -11.03 -3.72
N ASN A 473 31.83 -12.04 -2.89
CA ASN A 473 31.66 -11.98 -1.44
C ASN A 473 32.39 -10.78 -0.78
N GLU A 474 33.55 -10.39 -1.33
CA GLU A 474 34.34 -9.22 -0.86
C GLU A 474 33.66 -7.86 -1.11
N LEU A 475 32.60 -7.82 -1.93
CA LEU A 475 31.86 -6.61 -2.30
C LEU A 475 30.50 -6.51 -1.59
N ILE A 476 30.19 -7.45 -0.69
CA ILE A 476 28.97 -7.42 0.11
C ILE A 476 29.32 -7.25 1.59
N ASP A 477 28.47 -6.56 2.33
CA ASP A 477 28.72 -6.28 3.75
C ASP A 477 28.53 -7.50 4.66
N GLN A 478 27.90 -8.57 4.15
CA GLN A 478 27.58 -9.76 4.92
C GLN A 478 28.65 -10.84 4.75
N ASP A 479 28.81 -11.69 5.77
CA ASP A 479 29.90 -12.68 5.81
C ASP A 479 29.88 -13.66 4.63
N SER A 480 28.70 -13.99 4.10
CA SER A 480 28.53 -14.90 2.98
C SER A 480 27.49 -14.41 1.96
N ASN A 481 27.70 -14.81 0.70
CA ASN A 481 26.71 -14.71 -0.35
C ASN A 481 25.45 -15.50 0.02
N LEU A 482 24.30 -15.01 -0.46
CA LEU A 482 23.01 -15.66 -0.26
C LEU A 482 22.96 -17.00 -1.02
N LYS A 483 22.60 -18.06 -0.29
CA LYS A 483 22.42 -19.43 -0.78
C LYS A 483 20.96 -19.85 -0.80
N ALA A 484 20.10 -19.19 -0.03
CA ALA A 484 18.66 -19.43 -0.05
C ALA A 484 17.86 -18.13 -0.04
N ILE A 485 16.69 -18.18 -0.68
CA ILE A 485 15.73 -17.09 -0.67
C ILE A 485 14.33 -17.61 -0.33
N VAL A 486 13.68 -16.94 0.60
CA VAL A 486 12.32 -17.24 1.05
C VAL A 486 11.41 -16.08 0.67
N TYR A 487 10.56 -16.30 -0.32
CA TYR A 487 9.48 -15.38 -0.69
C TYR A 487 8.24 -15.70 0.12
N TRP A 488 7.93 -14.89 1.12
CA TRP A 488 6.78 -15.10 1.99
C TRP A 488 5.77 -13.96 1.82
N GLY A 489 4.71 -14.21 1.04
CA GLY A 489 3.67 -13.22 0.73
C GLY A 489 4.20 -12.01 -0.05
N HIS A 490 5.18 -12.23 -0.94
CA HIS A 490 5.84 -11.18 -1.71
C HIS A 490 6.00 -11.60 -3.17
N ALA A 491 5.69 -10.69 -4.10
CA ALA A 491 5.77 -10.94 -5.52
C ALA A 491 7.01 -10.26 -6.15
N PRO A 492 7.80 -10.98 -6.97
CA PRO A 492 9.10 -10.50 -7.47
C PRO A 492 8.94 -9.44 -8.57
N ASN A 493 7.78 -9.41 -9.24
CA ASN A 493 7.45 -8.47 -10.31
C ASN A 493 7.34 -7.01 -9.86
N SER A 494 7.37 -6.75 -8.55
CA SER A 494 7.39 -5.38 -8.01
C SER A 494 8.80 -4.79 -7.93
N GLN A 495 9.84 -5.60 -8.16
CA GLN A 495 11.23 -5.16 -8.17
C GLN A 495 11.73 -4.91 -9.61
N THR A 496 12.74 -4.05 -9.75
CA THR A 496 13.45 -3.82 -11.02
C THR A 496 14.53 -4.90 -11.20
N ARG A 497 15.16 -4.99 -12.39
CA ARG A 497 16.25 -5.95 -12.71
C ARG A 497 15.80 -7.41 -12.90
N GLY A 498 14.69 -7.64 -13.61
CA GLY A 498 14.12 -8.99 -13.79
C GLY A 498 15.09 -10.03 -14.40
N LEU A 499 16.01 -9.62 -15.27
CA LEU A 499 16.98 -10.53 -15.88
C LEU A 499 18.03 -11.00 -14.87
N GLU A 500 18.61 -10.09 -14.11
CA GLU A 500 19.55 -10.39 -13.03
C GLU A 500 18.87 -11.15 -11.90
N MET A 501 17.62 -10.80 -11.60
CA MET A 501 16.81 -11.50 -10.62
C MET A 501 16.59 -12.96 -11.00
N LYS A 502 16.25 -13.25 -12.26
CA LYS A 502 16.12 -14.62 -12.76
C LYS A 502 17.43 -15.39 -12.59
N LYS A 503 18.57 -14.79 -12.96
CA LYS A 503 19.90 -15.41 -12.76
C LYS A 503 20.19 -15.69 -11.28
N ALA A 504 19.87 -14.75 -10.39
CA ALA A 504 20.04 -14.92 -8.95
C ALA A 504 19.13 -16.03 -8.39
N MET A 505 17.87 -16.08 -8.84
CA MET A 505 16.94 -17.17 -8.50
C MET A 505 17.44 -18.53 -8.98
N GLU A 506 18.15 -18.60 -10.11
CA GLU A 506 18.75 -19.85 -10.63
C GLU A 506 20.04 -20.23 -9.89
N ALA A 507 20.79 -19.26 -9.37
CA ALA A 507 22.07 -19.46 -8.70
C ALA A 507 21.97 -19.91 -7.23
N VAL A 508 20.89 -19.57 -6.52
CA VAL A 508 20.68 -20.01 -5.14
C VAL A 508 20.47 -21.52 -5.04
N GLU A 509 20.84 -22.13 -3.92
CA GLU A 509 20.67 -23.56 -3.67
C GLU A 509 19.20 -23.91 -3.34
N LEU A 510 18.49 -23.00 -2.68
CA LEU A 510 17.12 -23.21 -2.22
C LEU A 510 16.25 -21.97 -2.46
N MET A 511 15.06 -22.20 -3.02
CA MET A 511 13.98 -21.22 -3.06
C MET A 511 12.75 -21.77 -2.34
N VAL A 512 12.17 -20.96 -1.45
CA VAL A 512 10.89 -21.29 -0.79
C VAL A 512 9.91 -20.18 -1.06
N ILE A 513 8.71 -20.53 -1.52
CA ILE A 513 7.65 -19.60 -1.86
C ILE A 513 6.44 -19.94 -1.00
N ILE A 514 6.06 -19.03 -0.14
CA ILE A 514 4.99 -19.18 0.84
C ILE A 514 3.94 -18.13 0.52
N ASP A 515 2.85 -18.54 -0.12
CA ASP A 515 1.83 -17.65 -0.64
C ASP A 515 0.51 -18.40 -0.81
N PRO A 516 -0.65 -17.73 -0.72
CA PRO A 516 -1.92 -18.37 -1.07
C PRO A 516 -2.00 -18.82 -2.53
N TYR A 517 -1.23 -18.22 -3.44
CA TYR A 517 -1.23 -18.51 -4.87
C TYR A 517 0.17 -18.81 -5.40
N PRO A 518 0.33 -19.65 -6.44
CA PRO A 518 1.60 -19.76 -7.16
C PRO A 518 1.95 -18.40 -7.78
N THR A 519 2.98 -17.75 -7.26
CA THR A 519 3.39 -16.41 -7.71
C THR A 519 4.34 -16.49 -8.91
N ALA A 520 4.68 -15.34 -9.49
CA ALA A 520 5.70 -15.27 -10.53
C ALA A 520 7.04 -15.88 -10.11
N SER A 521 7.40 -15.90 -8.81
CA SER A 521 8.62 -16.55 -8.32
C SER A 521 8.65 -18.05 -8.60
N ALA A 522 7.49 -18.70 -8.70
CA ALA A 522 7.38 -20.13 -8.97
C ALA A 522 7.61 -20.48 -10.45
N ALA A 523 7.50 -19.50 -11.35
CA ALA A 523 7.57 -19.72 -12.80
C ALA A 523 8.70 -18.98 -13.51
N MET A 524 9.27 -17.95 -12.87
CA MET A 524 10.31 -17.11 -13.46
C MET A 524 11.67 -17.81 -13.67
N PRO A 525 12.21 -18.59 -12.73
CA PRO A 525 13.52 -19.22 -12.91
C PRO A 525 13.42 -20.58 -13.62
N ASP A 526 14.38 -20.89 -14.50
CA ASP A 526 14.44 -22.16 -15.24
C ASP A 526 15.08 -23.29 -14.40
N ARG A 527 14.65 -23.42 -13.14
CA ARG A 527 15.15 -24.44 -12.22
C ARG A 527 14.56 -25.80 -12.54
N GLN A 528 15.33 -26.86 -12.29
CA GLN A 528 14.83 -28.23 -12.34
C GLN A 528 14.41 -28.72 -10.96
N ASP A 529 15.05 -28.22 -9.90
CA ASP A 529 14.85 -28.67 -8.52
C ASP A 529 15.07 -27.52 -7.52
N GLY A 530 14.91 -27.82 -6.23
CA GLY A 530 15.26 -26.89 -5.15
C GLY A 530 14.29 -25.72 -4.99
N VAL A 531 13.04 -25.88 -5.44
CA VAL A 531 11.97 -24.92 -5.21
C VAL A 531 10.83 -25.58 -4.44
N TYR A 532 10.39 -24.96 -3.36
CA TYR A 532 9.24 -25.40 -2.56
C TYR A 532 8.13 -24.36 -2.60
N LEU A 533 6.89 -24.80 -2.74
CA LEU A 533 5.69 -23.98 -2.66
C LEU A 533 4.88 -24.41 -1.43
N LEU A 534 4.60 -23.50 -0.49
CA LEU A 534 3.81 -23.78 0.71
C LEU A 534 2.53 -22.93 0.70
N PRO A 535 1.33 -23.55 0.82
CA PRO A 535 0.08 -22.80 0.80
C PRO A 535 -0.13 -22.03 2.11
N ALA A 536 -0.10 -20.72 2.02
CA ALA A 536 -0.45 -19.84 3.14
C ALA A 536 -1.94 -19.49 3.13
N ALA A 537 -2.49 -19.26 4.32
CA ALA A 537 -3.81 -18.68 4.49
C ALA A 537 -3.80 -17.19 4.10
N THR A 538 -4.89 -16.70 3.52
CA THR A 538 -5.14 -15.27 3.35
C THR A 538 -5.48 -14.65 4.70
N GLN A 539 -5.47 -13.31 4.75
CA GLN A 539 -5.85 -12.57 5.95
C GLN A 539 -7.35 -12.69 6.29
N PHE A 540 -8.18 -13.19 5.37
CA PHE A 540 -9.60 -13.48 5.64
C PHE A 540 -9.81 -14.84 6.32
N GLU A 541 -8.77 -15.68 6.29
CA GLU A 541 -8.71 -16.99 6.95
C GLU A 541 -7.92 -16.93 8.27
N CYS A 542 -7.43 -15.74 8.61
CA CYS A 542 -6.70 -15.46 9.85
C CYS A 542 -7.46 -14.39 10.65
N ALA A 543 -7.11 -14.26 11.93
CA ALA A 543 -7.46 -13.09 12.72
C ALA A 543 -6.18 -12.36 13.14
N GLY A 544 -6.27 -11.04 13.31
CA GLY A 544 -5.14 -10.22 13.73
C GLY A 544 -5.36 -8.75 13.45
N SER A 545 -4.39 -7.92 13.81
CA SER A 545 -4.45 -6.48 13.59
C SER A 545 -3.72 -6.04 12.32
N CYS A 546 -4.15 -4.92 11.76
CA CYS A 546 -3.45 -4.21 10.69
C CYS A 546 -3.46 -2.70 10.96
N THR A 547 -2.43 -2.01 10.49
CA THR A 547 -2.24 -0.58 10.64
C THR A 547 -2.31 0.09 9.27
N ALA A 548 -3.30 0.97 9.09
CA ALA A 548 -3.48 1.78 7.88
C ALA A 548 -2.43 2.91 7.80
N SER A 549 -2.33 3.60 6.65
CA SER A 549 -1.32 4.69 6.46
C SER A 549 -1.42 5.80 7.50
N ASN A 550 -2.63 6.13 7.93
CA ASN A 550 -2.88 7.12 8.98
C ASN A 550 -2.56 6.61 10.39
N ARG A 551 -1.94 5.43 10.52
CA ARG A 551 -1.57 4.76 11.77
C ARG A 551 -2.76 4.27 12.60
N SER A 552 -3.97 4.23 12.04
CA SER A 552 -5.10 3.56 12.70
C SER A 552 -4.88 2.05 12.72
N ILE A 553 -4.82 1.48 13.93
CA ILE A 553 -4.80 0.04 14.13
C ILE A 553 -6.25 -0.47 14.11
N GLN A 554 -6.49 -1.50 13.32
CA GLN A 554 -7.80 -2.10 13.13
C GLN A 554 -7.71 -3.61 13.26
N TRP A 555 -8.72 -4.23 13.88
CA TRP A 555 -8.82 -5.66 14.02
C TRP A 555 -9.47 -6.29 12.78
N ARG A 556 -8.93 -7.43 12.33
CA ARG A 556 -9.50 -8.29 11.29
C ARG A 556 -10.03 -9.55 11.96
N GLU A 557 -11.34 -9.77 11.89
CA GLU A 557 -11.90 -11.06 12.28
C GLU A 557 -11.66 -12.12 11.21
N LYS A 558 -11.49 -13.38 11.65
CA LYS A 558 -11.40 -14.54 10.77
C LYS A 558 -12.75 -14.80 10.12
N VAL A 559 -12.86 -14.49 8.83
CA VAL A 559 -14.11 -14.56 8.07
C VAL A 559 -14.48 -16.03 7.78
N ILE A 560 -13.56 -16.75 7.14
CA ILE A 560 -13.72 -18.17 6.74
C ILE A 560 -12.59 -19.02 7.33
N GLU A 561 -12.75 -20.34 7.32
CA GLU A 561 -11.65 -21.26 7.69
C GLU A 561 -10.60 -21.34 6.55
N PRO A 562 -9.32 -21.61 6.88
CA PRO A 562 -8.29 -21.85 5.88
C PRO A 562 -8.72 -22.92 4.85
N LEU A 563 -8.62 -22.58 3.57
CA LEU A 563 -9.00 -23.45 2.47
C LEU A 563 -7.93 -24.49 2.16
N PHE A 564 -8.38 -25.69 1.79
CA PHE A 564 -7.53 -26.84 1.46
C PHE A 564 -6.57 -27.18 2.61
N GLU A 565 -5.29 -27.43 2.31
CA GLU A 565 -4.26 -27.66 3.31
C GLU A 565 -3.51 -26.37 3.68
N SER A 566 -4.08 -25.18 3.43
CA SER A 566 -3.42 -23.91 3.75
C SER A 566 -3.25 -23.74 5.25
N ARG A 567 -2.12 -23.18 5.68
CA ARG A 567 -1.85 -22.85 7.09
C ARG A 567 -1.67 -21.33 7.27
N PRO A 568 -2.12 -20.74 8.39
CA PRO A 568 -1.77 -19.37 8.75
C PRO A 568 -0.25 -19.17 8.79
N ASP A 569 0.24 -17.98 8.43
CA ASP A 569 1.69 -17.71 8.35
C ASP A 569 2.42 -18.04 9.66
N HIS A 570 1.85 -17.67 10.81
CA HIS A 570 2.45 -17.96 12.11
C HIS A 570 2.52 -19.46 12.45
N ALA A 571 1.63 -20.28 11.87
CA ALA A 571 1.65 -21.74 12.04
C ALA A 571 2.66 -22.43 11.11
N ILE A 572 3.11 -21.75 10.05
CA ILE A 572 4.22 -22.21 9.20
C ILE A 572 5.57 -21.83 9.82
N MET A 573 5.62 -20.72 10.58
CA MET A 573 6.84 -20.27 11.29
C MET A 573 7.16 -21.10 12.55
N TYR A 574 6.11 -21.58 13.23
CA TYR A 574 6.22 -22.39 14.44
C TYR A 574 6.58 -23.83 14.09
#